data_AF-A0A8S3EDE0-F1
#
_entry.id   AF-A0A8S3EDE0-F1
#
_cell.length_a   1.000
_cell.length_b   1.000
_cell.length_c   1.000
_cell.angle_alpha   90.00
_cell.angle_beta   90.00
_cell.angle_gamma   90.00
#
_symmetry.space_group_name_H-M   'P 1'
#
loop_
_entity.id
_entity.type
_entity.pdbx_description
1 polymer ?
#
loop_
_entity_poly.entity_id
_entity_poly.type
_entity_poly.pdbx_seq_one_letter_code
_entity_poly.pdbx_strand_id
1 'polypeptide(L)'
;MRLSSSLHEGVLPYLSQLMDKLVLILRRSSRNPNKPNFNHYLFETITVLIRTSVTQNVGVLNQFEQILFPVFTPIFTEDIAEFVPYVLQILGFLIE
;
A
#
# COMPACT_ATOMS: atom_id res chain seq x y z
N MET A 1 0.59 11.77 11.17
CA MET A 1 1.07 12.11 9.81
C MET A 1 2.33 13.02 9.81
N ARG A 2 3.28 12.86 10.75
CA ARG A 2 4.57 13.61 10.80
C ARG A 2 5.80 12.70 10.73
N LEU A 3 5.60 11.38 10.64
CA LEU A 3 6.70 10.39 10.67
C LEU A 3 7.25 10.06 9.26
N SER A 4 6.55 10.44 8.19
CA SER A 4 6.96 10.13 6.82
C SER A 4 8.06 11.04 6.27
N SER A 5 8.18 12.28 6.78
CA SER A 5 9.18 13.22 6.30
C SER A 5 10.59 12.95 6.83
N SER A 6 10.75 12.11 7.86
CA SER A 6 12.06 11.75 8.44
C SER A 6 12.57 10.38 7.95
N LEU A 7 11.83 9.69 7.09
CA LEU A 7 12.09 8.30 6.68
C LEU A 7 13.07 8.19 5.49
N HIS A 8 13.91 9.20 5.27
CA HIS A 8 14.46 9.46 3.94
C HIS A 8 15.66 8.57 3.54
N GLU A 9 16.41 7.99 4.47
CA GLU A 9 17.65 7.27 4.10
C GLU A 9 17.85 5.90 4.77
N GLY A 10 17.38 5.70 6.02
CA GLY A 10 17.63 4.45 6.77
C GLY A 10 16.66 3.30 6.51
N VAL A 11 15.52 3.54 5.86
CA VAL A 11 14.44 2.54 5.72
C VAL A 11 14.47 1.80 4.38
N LEU A 12 15.25 2.28 3.42
CA LEU A 12 15.46 1.67 2.11
C LEU A 12 15.72 0.15 2.15
N PRO A 13 16.68 -0.36 2.96
CA PRO A 13 16.93 -1.81 3.00
C PRO A 13 15.78 -2.61 3.62
N TYR A 14 14.90 -1.96 4.38
CA TYR A 14 13.75 -2.60 5.04
C TYR A 14 12.44 -2.41 4.27
N LEU A 15 12.42 -1.63 3.18
CA LEU A 15 11.22 -1.34 2.38
C LEU A 15 10.49 -2.61 1.95
N SER A 16 11.23 -3.56 1.38
CA SER A 16 10.67 -4.83 0.90
C SER A 16 10.02 -5.62 2.03
N GLN A 17 10.70 -5.73 3.18
CA GLN A 17 10.19 -6.44 4.35
C GLN A 17 8.98 -5.75 4.97
N LEU A 18 8.96 -4.41 4.97
CA LEU A 18 7.85 -3.62 5.49
C LEU A 18 6.63 -3.75 4.57
N MET A 19 6.84 -3.76 3.25
CA MET A 19 5.79 -3.95 2.27
C MET A 19 5.15 -5.33 2.39
N ASP A 20 5.95 -6.39 2.54
CA ASP A 20 5.46 -7.75 2.72
C ASP A 20 4.53 -7.86 3.95
N LYS A 21 4.94 -7.21 5.06
CA LYS A 21 4.10 -7.10 6.27
C LYS A 21 2.83 -6.30 6.03
N LEU A 22 2.89 -5.18 5.33
CA LEU A 22 1.72 -4.35 5.05
C LEU A 22 0.71 -5.08 4.18
N VAL A 23 1.17 -5.81 3.16
CA VAL A 23 0.36 -6.65 2.29
C VAL A 23 -0.32 -7.77 3.08
N LEU A 24 0.41 -8.41 3.99
CA LEU A 24 -0.13 -9.41 4.89
C LEU A 24 -1.25 -8.84 5.78
N ILE A 25 -1.03 -7.64 6.33
CA ILE A 25 -2.02 -6.94 7.15
C ILE A 25 -3.23 -6.56 6.29
N LEU A 26 -3.03 -6.07 5.07
CA LEU A 26 -4.10 -5.66 4.16
C LEU A 26 -4.98 -6.84 3.77
N ARG A 27 -4.39 -8.00 3.48
CA ARG A 27 -5.13 -9.27 3.25
C ARG A 27 -5.93 -9.73 4.47
N ARG A 28 -5.45 -9.48 5.69
CA ARG A 28 -6.23 -9.80 6.91
C ARG A 28 -7.35 -8.79 7.13
N SER A 29 -7.07 -7.51 6.86
CA SER A 29 -8.04 -6.43 7.04
C SER A 29 -9.19 -6.53 6.05
N SER A 30 -8.93 -6.95 4.80
CA SER A 30 -9.97 -7.16 3.79
C SER A 30 -10.97 -8.24 4.21
N ARG A 31 -10.51 -9.30 4.90
CA ARG A 31 -11.38 -10.35 5.44
C ARG A 31 -12.20 -9.92 6.66
N ASN A 32 -11.80 -8.87 7.36
CA ASN A 32 -12.49 -8.41 8.56
C ASN A 32 -12.40 -6.88 8.72
N PRO A 33 -13.16 -6.10 7.94
CA PRO A 33 -13.03 -4.65 7.87
C PRO A 33 -13.69 -3.89 9.04
N ASN A 34 -13.65 -4.40 10.28
CA ASN A 34 -14.33 -3.79 11.44
C ASN A 34 -13.75 -2.43 11.92
N LYS A 35 -12.67 -1.93 11.31
CA LYS A 35 -11.92 -0.75 11.79
C LYS A 35 -11.59 0.21 10.63
N PRO A 36 -12.54 1.05 10.18
CA PRO A 36 -12.35 1.93 9.02
C PRO A 36 -11.18 2.91 9.18
N ASN A 37 -10.98 3.48 10.38
CA ASN A 37 -9.84 4.36 10.66
C ASN A 37 -8.49 3.65 10.49
N PHE A 38 -8.40 2.37 10.89
CA PHE A 38 -7.18 1.58 10.72
C PHE A 38 -6.91 1.31 9.23
N ASN A 39 -7.96 0.95 8.48
CA ASN A 39 -7.86 0.72 7.04
C ASN A 39 -7.37 1.98 6.31
N HIS A 40 -7.93 3.14 6.66
CA HIS A 40 -7.50 4.42 6.10
C HIS A 40 -6.00 4.69 6.32
N TYR A 41 -5.54 4.59 7.57
CA TYR A 41 -4.11 4.78 7.89
C TYR A 41 -3.20 3.72 7.26
N LEU A 42 -3.70 2.48 7.10
CA LEU A 42 -2.96 1.42 6.42
C LEU A 42 -2.71 1.77 4.95
N PHE A 43 -3.77 2.15 4.24
CA PHE A 43 -3.67 2.57 2.84
C PHE A 43 -2.80 3.81 2.68
N GLU A 44 -2.97 4.80 3.54
CA GLU A 44 -2.17 6.03 3.50
C GLU A 44 -0.67 5.74 3.75
N THR A 45 -0.37 4.81 4.66
CA THR A 45 1.01 4.35 4.90
C THR A 45 1.59 3.69 3.65
N ILE A 46 0.82 2.84 2.95
CA ILE A 46 1.24 2.19 1.71
C ILE A 46 1.49 3.23 0.61
N THR A 47 0.58 4.19 0.41
CA THR A 47 0.74 5.24 -0.61
C THR A 47 2.01 6.06 -0.37
N VAL A 48 2.26 6.47 0.88
CA VAL A 48 3.49 7.19 1.24
C VAL A 48 4.74 6.34 0.96
N LEU A 49 4.69 5.05 1.29
CA LEU A 49 5.79 4.12 1.03
C LEU A 49 6.12 3.98 -0.46
N ILE A 50 5.11 3.81 -1.30
CA ILE A 50 5.27 3.74 -2.75
C ILE A 50 5.88 5.05 -3.24
N ARG A 51 5.32 6.20 -2.85
CA ARG A 51 5.82 7.53 -3.24
C ARG A 51 7.29 7.74 -2.86
N THR A 52 7.67 7.41 -1.63
CA THR A 52 9.06 7.51 -1.16
C THR A 52 9.97 6.57 -1.96
N SER A 53 9.52 5.35 -2.24
CA SER A 53 10.33 4.36 -2.98
C SER A 53 10.53 4.77 -4.45
N VAL A 54 9.49 5.25 -5.12
CA VAL A 54 9.55 5.73 -6.51
C VAL A 54 10.45 6.95 -6.65
N THR A 55 10.43 7.85 -5.67
CA THR A 55 11.34 9.02 -5.63
C THR A 55 12.81 8.60 -5.59
N GLN A 56 13.12 7.44 -5.03
CA GLN A 56 14.49 6.93 -4.88
C GLN A 56 14.90 6.03 -6.05
N ASN A 57 14.01 5.14 -6.52
CA ASN A 57 14.28 4.24 -7.63
C ASN A 57 12.97 3.84 -8.34
N VAL A 58 12.79 4.37 -9.55
CA VAL A 58 11.60 4.13 -10.38
C VAL A 58 11.43 2.65 -10.74
N GLY A 59 12.51 1.86 -10.78
CA GLY A 59 12.46 0.42 -11.07
C GLY A 59 11.74 -0.41 -10.01
N VAL A 60 11.56 0.13 -8.79
CA VAL A 60 10.85 -0.55 -7.70
C VAL A 60 9.33 -0.50 -7.90
N LEU A 61 8.82 0.42 -8.74
CA LEU A 61 7.39 0.54 -9.05
C LEU A 61 6.81 -0.78 -9.59
N ASN A 62 7.47 -1.40 -10.57
CA ASN A 62 7.07 -2.71 -11.11
C ASN A 62 7.01 -3.80 -10.04
N GLN A 63 7.90 -3.74 -9.05
CA GLN A 63 7.91 -4.71 -7.96
C GLN A 63 6.72 -4.50 -7.03
N PHE A 64 6.33 -3.25 -6.77
CA PHE A 64 5.13 -2.94 -6.00
C PHE A 64 3.86 -3.40 -6.71
N GLU A 65 3.76 -3.16 -8.02
CA GLU A 65 2.63 -3.62 -8.81
C GLU A 65 2.45 -5.14 -8.69
N GLN A 66 3.51 -5.91 -8.87
CA GLN A 66 3.45 -7.38 -8.77
C GLN A 66 3.03 -7.87 -7.38
N ILE A 67 3.35 -7.13 -6.32
CA ILE A 67 2.99 -7.49 -4.94
C ILE A 67 1.56 -7.05 -4.60
N LEU A 68 1.13 -5.88 -5.06
CA LEU A 68 -0.14 -5.25 -4.70
C LEU A 68 -1.31 -5.77 -5.55
N PHE A 69 -1.10 -6.04 -6.84
CA PHE A 69 -2.16 -6.54 -7.73
C PHE A 69 -2.85 -7.81 -7.20
N PRO A 70 -2.13 -8.86 -6.72
CA PRO A 70 -2.75 -10.04 -6.13
C PRO A 70 -3.59 -9.76 -4.87
N VAL A 71 -3.42 -8.60 -4.24
CA VAL A 71 -4.22 -8.18 -3.08
C VAL A 71 -5.44 -7.38 -3.50
N PHE A 72 -5.33 -6.62 -4.61
CA PHE A 72 -6.44 -5.85 -5.16
C PHE A 72 -7.49 -6.75 -5.83
N THR A 73 -7.08 -7.81 -6.52
CA THR A 73 -8.01 -8.76 -7.17
C THR A 73 -9.10 -9.31 -6.24
N PRO A 74 -8.78 -9.85 -5.04
CA PRO A 74 -9.82 -10.32 -4.14
C PRO A 74 -10.68 -9.17 -3.59
N ILE A 75 -10.14 -7.96 -3.39
CA ILE A 75 -10.94 -6.80 -2.94
C ILE A 75 -12.05 -6.47 -3.95
N PHE A 76 -11.75 -6.53 -5.24
CA PHE A 76 -12.74 -6.34 -6.30
C PHE A 76 -13.69 -7.54 -6.45
N THR A 77 -13.19 -8.75 -6.27
CA THR A 77 -13.97 -9.99 -6.43
C THR A 77 -14.96 -10.19 -5.28
N GLU A 78 -14.56 -9.85 -4.07
CA GLU A 78 -15.36 -9.92 -2.84
C GLU A 78 -16.24 -8.66 -2.65
N ASP A 79 -16.24 -7.73 -3.62
CA ASP A 79 -17.00 -6.47 -3.62
C ASP A 79 -16.88 -5.68 -2.30
N ILE A 80 -15.64 -5.56 -1.79
CA ILE A 80 -15.39 -4.87 -0.53
C ILE A 80 -15.41 -3.36 -0.78
N ALA A 81 -16.62 -2.79 -0.87
CA ALA A 81 -16.88 -1.41 -1.28
C ALA A 81 -16.08 -0.35 -0.48
N GLU A 82 -15.76 -0.62 0.78
CA GLU A 82 -14.96 0.26 1.64
C GLU A 82 -13.49 0.40 1.18
N PHE A 83 -12.95 -0.61 0.49
CA PHE A 83 -11.55 -0.67 0.05
C PHE A 83 -11.38 -0.24 -1.40
N VAL A 84 -12.44 -0.37 -2.22
CA VAL A 84 -12.47 0.04 -3.64
C VAL A 84 -11.91 1.46 -3.88
N PRO A 85 -12.36 2.53 -3.19
CA PRO A 85 -11.85 3.88 -3.45
C PRO A 85 -10.35 4.03 -3.16
N TYR A 86 -9.84 3.32 -2.14
CA TYR A 86 -8.42 3.37 -1.80
C TYR A 86 -7.55 2.60 -2.81
N VAL A 87 -8.03 1.45 -3.27
CA VAL A 87 -7.35 0.67 -4.30
C VAL A 87 -7.27 1.46 -5.59
N LEU A 88 -8.37 2.10 -6.01
CA LEU A 88 -8.39 2.96 -7.19
C LEU A 88 -7.45 4.17 -7.03
N GLN A 89 -7.37 4.76 -5.84
CA GLN A 89 -6.42 5.86 -5.57
C GLN A 89 -4.96 5.41 -5.74
N ILE A 90 -4.59 4.23 -5.23
CA ILE A 90 -3.24 3.68 -5.39
C ILE A 90 -2.96 3.33 -6.84
N LEU A 91 -3.91 2.70 -7.54
CA LEU A 91 -3.78 2.40 -8.97
C LEU A 91 -3.60 3.67 -9.80
N GLY A 92 -4.37 4.72 -9.53
CA GLY A 92 -4.20 6.02 -10.18
C GLY A 92 -2.79 6.58 -9.96
N PHE A 93 -2.27 6.48 -8.73
CA PHE A 93 -0.91 6.91 -8.40
C PHE A 93 0.20 6.08 -9.08
N LEU A 94 -0.07 4.81 -9.42
CA LEU A 94 0.89 3.95 -10.12
C LEU A 94 0.96 4.24 -11.62
N ILE A 95 -0.12 4.78 -12.20
CA ILE A 95 -0.22 5.11 -13.64
C ILE A 95 0.36 6.50 -13.95
N GLU A 96 0.38 7.39 -12.96
CA GLU A 96 0.90 8.77 -13.06
C GLU A 96 2.44 8.82 -12.94
#